data_AF-A0A535CNV1-F1
#
_entry.id   AF-A0A535CNV1-F1
#
_cell.length_a   1.000
_cell.length_b   1.000
_cell.length_c   1.000
_cell.angle_alpha   90.00
_cell.angle_beta   90.00
_cell.angle_gamma   90.00
#
_symmetry.space_group_name_H-M   'P 1'
#
loop_
_entity.id
_entity.type
_entity.pdbx_description
1 polymer ?
#
loop_
_entity_poly.entity_id
_entity_poly.type
_entity_poly.pdbx_seq_one_letter_code
_entity_poly.pdbx_strand_id
1 'polypeptide(L)'
;PEIEAVVVKRSVSRFAAENLHPGLACRLIREGAQRAVARAAAIGPPSITLPARLDVTTVTADMAEMATWIGGVERTGDRSISLADDHPLALYRRFVAVIAITRALGEEA
;
A
#
# COMPACT_ATOMS: atom_id res chain seq x y z
N PRO A 1 8.31 9.76 -7.84
CA PRO A 1 9.44 10.72 -7.93
C PRO A 1 8.92 12.12 -7.59
N GLU A 2 9.75 13.02 -7.07
CA GLU A 2 9.40 14.44 -6.85
C GLU A 2 8.34 14.77 -5.79
N ILE A 3 7.86 13.77 -5.04
CA ILE A 3 6.96 13.99 -3.90
C ILE A 3 7.68 14.79 -2.79
N GLU A 4 6.97 15.75 -2.20
CA GLU A 4 7.42 16.45 -1.01
C GLU A 4 7.21 15.56 0.21
N ALA A 5 8.29 15.18 0.89
CA ALA A 5 8.25 14.33 2.08
C ALA A 5 8.76 15.09 3.30
N VAL A 6 8.08 14.93 4.44
CA VAL A 6 8.48 15.48 5.73
C VAL A 6 8.74 14.34 6.71
N VAL A 7 10.00 14.13 7.08
CA VAL A 7 10.38 13.08 8.05
C VAL A 7 10.19 13.60 9.46
N VAL A 8 9.10 13.18 10.12
CA VAL A 8 8.79 13.56 11.51
C VAL A 8 9.18 12.52 12.56
N LYS A 9 9.52 11.30 12.11
CA LYS A 9 10.03 10.22 12.94
C LYS A 9 10.97 9.33 12.16
N ARG A 10 11.89 8.67 12.85
CA ARG A 10 12.78 7.64 12.31
C ARG A 10 12.48 6.32 13.01
N SER A 11 12.27 5.27 12.23
CA SER A 11 12.00 3.93 12.76
C SER A 11 13.26 3.38 13.44
N VAL A 12 13.10 2.83 14.65
CA VAL A 12 14.16 2.13 15.38
C VAL A 12 13.90 0.62 15.39
N SER A 13 12.66 0.22 15.66
CA SER A 13 12.21 -1.18 15.59
C SER A 13 10.74 -1.24 15.17
N ARG A 14 10.17 -2.45 15.06
CA ARG A 14 8.74 -2.64 14.79
C ARG A 14 7.83 -1.88 15.76
N PHE A 15 8.29 -1.69 17.00
CA PHE A 15 7.51 -1.09 18.09
C PHE A 15 8.14 0.19 18.67
N ALA A 16 9.17 0.75 18.03
CA ALA A 16 9.87 1.93 18.53
C ALA A 16 10.29 2.88 17.41
N ALA A 17 10.24 4.17 17.69
CA ALA A 17 10.69 5.23 16.79
C ALA A 17 11.22 6.43 17.56
N GLU A 18 12.22 7.09 16.99
CA GLU A 18 12.66 8.42 17.42
C GLU A 18 11.73 9.46 16.80
N ASN A 19 11.05 10.24 17.63
CA ASN A 19 10.05 11.21 17.19
C ASN A 19 10.56 12.64 17.43
N LEU A 20 10.23 13.56 16.53
CA LEU A 20 10.38 14.98 16.80
C LEU A 20 9.36 15.43 17.84
N HIS A 21 9.68 16.50 18.58
CA HIS A 21 8.70 17.17 19.45
C HIS A 21 7.46 17.59 18.62
N PRO A 22 6.23 17.42 19.13
CA PRO A 22 5.00 17.68 18.34
C PRO A 22 4.95 19.07 17.70
N GLY A 23 5.38 20.11 18.43
CA GLY A 23 5.42 21.48 17.90
C GLY A 23 6.36 21.64 16.70
N LEU A 24 7.50 20.94 16.70
CA LEU A 24 8.44 20.95 15.58
C LEU A 24 7.88 20.14 14.39
N ALA A 25 7.31 18.96 14.65
CA ALA A 25 6.70 18.13 13.62
C ALA A 25 5.59 18.88 12.88
N CYS A 26 4.66 19.50 13.61
CA CYS A 26 3.57 20.29 13.02
C CYS A 26 4.07 21.46 12.17
N ARG A 27 5.15 22.14 12.60
CA ARG A 27 5.76 23.22 11.83
C ARG A 27 6.35 22.71 10.51
N LEU A 28 7.14 21.63 10.56
CA LEU A 28 7.73 21.03 9.36
C LEU A 28 6.67 20.50 8.39
N ILE A 29 5.59 19.89 8.89
CA ILE A 29 4.47 19.43 8.07
C ILE A 29 3.81 20.62 7.35
N ARG A 30 3.58 21.73 8.06
CA ARG A 30 2.97 22.92 7.47
C ARG A 30 3.84 23.50 6.35
N GLU A 31 5.15 23.63 6.60
CA GLU A 31 6.11 24.13 5.62
C GLU A 31 6.22 23.19 4.41
N GLY A 32 6.26 21.88 4.64
CA GLY A 32 6.25 20.87 3.57
C GLY A 32 4.97 20.93 2.75
N ALA A 33 3.80 21.00 3.38
CA ALA A 33 2.53 21.13 2.68
C ALA A 33 2.49 22.39 1.78
N GLN A 34 3.01 23.52 2.25
CA GLN A 34 3.14 24.74 1.44
C GLN A 34 4.01 24.51 0.20
N ARG A 35 5.19 23.90 0.36
CA ARG A 35 6.08 23.56 -0.76
C ARG A 35 5.43 22.58 -1.74
N ALA A 36 4.71 21.58 -1.24
CA ALA A 36 4.01 20.59 -2.05
C ALA A 36 2.95 21.23 -2.93
N VAL A 37 2.10 22.09 -2.35
CA VAL A 37 1.02 22.79 -3.07
C VAL A 37 1.61 23.75 -4.11
N ALA A 38 2.65 24.50 -3.76
CA ALA A 38 3.31 25.43 -4.68
C ALA A 38 3.88 24.74 -5.92
N ARG A 39 4.28 23.46 -5.80
CA ARG A 39 4.87 22.66 -6.88
C ARG A 39 3.88 21.69 -7.53
N ALA A 40 2.62 21.66 -7.09
CA ALA A 40 1.66 20.63 -7.50
C ALA A 40 1.46 20.54 -9.02
N ALA A 41 1.47 21.67 -9.73
CA ALA A 41 1.33 21.71 -11.18
C ALA A 41 2.50 21.04 -11.95
N ALA A 42 3.66 20.89 -11.31
CA ALA A 42 4.82 20.22 -11.90
C ALA A 42 4.85 18.71 -11.62
N ILE A 43 3.96 18.19 -10.75
CA ILE A 43 3.94 16.79 -10.33
C ILE A 43 2.78 16.09 -11.03
N GLY A 44 3.10 15.23 -12.00
CA GLY A 44 2.12 14.38 -12.66
C GLY A 44 1.64 13.22 -11.79
N PRO A 45 0.49 12.61 -12.11
CA PRO A 45 0.07 11.37 -11.49
C PRO A 45 1.08 10.25 -11.77
N PRO A 46 1.25 9.28 -10.86
CA PRO A 46 2.11 8.14 -11.11
C PRO A 46 1.61 7.36 -12.34
N SER A 47 2.52 7.02 -13.25
CA SER A 47 2.21 6.19 -14.41
C SER A 47 1.97 4.73 -13.98
N ILE A 48 0.81 4.19 -14.33
CA ILE A 48 0.47 2.77 -14.14
C ILE A 48 0.38 2.13 -15.51
N THR A 49 1.22 1.13 -15.79
CA THR A 49 1.15 0.34 -17.03
C THR A 49 -0.13 -0.51 -17.02
N LEU A 50 -0.86 -0.51 -18.13
CA LEU A 50 -2.08 -1.31 -18.30
C LEU A 50 -1.83 -2.54 -19.21
N PRO A 51 -2.46 -3.69 -18.95
CA PRO A 51 -3.29 -3.99 -17.77
C PRO A 51 -2.47 -3.90 -16.49
N ALA A 52 -3.04 -3.29 -15.45
CA ALA A 52 -2.36 -3.17 -14.17
C ALA A 52 -2.27 -4.55 -13.54
N ARG A 53 -1.07 -4.92 -13.09
CA ARG A 53 -0.81 -6.19 -12.40
C ARG A 53 -0.44 -5.93 -10.95
N LEU A 54 -1.05 -6.71 -10.06
CA LEU A 54 -0.71 -6.71 -8.64
C LEU A 54 -0.28 -8.12 -8.23
N ASP A 55 1.00 -8.26 -7.91
CA ASP A 55 1.55 -9.48 -7.32
C ASP A 55 1.62 -9.32 -5.80
N VAL A 56 1.05 -10.29 -5.08
CA VAL A 56 0.90 -10.23 -3.63
C VAL A 56 1.49 -11.49 -3.02
N THR A 57 2.39 -11.29 -2.05
CA THR A 57 2.90 -12.36 -1.20
C THR A 57 2.17 -12.35 0.15
N THR A 58 1.47 -13.43 0.46
CA THR A 58 0.74 -13.62 1.72
C THR A 58 1.66 -14.15 2.83
N VAL A 59 1.20 -14.06 4.08
CA VAL A 59 1.97 -14.55 5.24
C VAL A 59 2.03 -16.08 5.25
N THR A 60 0.90 -16.74 5.03
CA THR A 60 0.79 -18.21 4.98
C THR A 60 0.26 -18.70 3.63
N ALA A 61 0.40 -20.01 3.37
CA ALA A 61 -0.12 -20.63 2.15
C ALA A 61 -1.65 -20.66 2.13
N ASP A 62 -2.29 -20.88 3.27
CA ASP A 62 -3.76 -20.90 3.40
C ASP A 62 -4.39 -19.56 3.02
N MET A 63 -3.72 -18.44 3.34
CA MET A 63 -4.16 -17.12 2.88
C MET A 63 -4.09 -17.00 1.36
N ALA A 64 -3.05 -17.54 0.71
CA ALA A 64 -2.96 -17.53 -0.75
C ALA A 64 -4.03 -18.43 -1.38
N GLU A 65 -4.34 -19.56 -0.76
CA GLU A 65 -5.42 -20.45 -1.18
C GLU A 65 -6.80 -19.77 -1.06
N MET A 66 -7.13 -19.23 0.11
CA MET A 66 -8.40 -18.53 0.32
C MET A 66 -8.57 -17.33 -0.62
N ALA A 67 -7.48 -16.60 -0.93
CA ALA A 67 -7.52 -15.51 -1.88
C ALA A 67 -8.03 -15.93 -3.27
N THR A 68 -7.77 -17.18 -3.71
CA THR A 68 -8.26 -17.70 -5.00
C THR A 68 -9.77 -17.87 -5.08
N TRP A 69 -10.49 -17.77 -3.97
CA TRP A 69 -11.95 -17.80 -3.98
C TRP A 69 -12.55 -16.53 -4.62
N ILE A 70 -11.76 -15.44 -4.69
CA ILE A 70 -12.13 -14.24 -5.43
C ILE A 70 -11.81 -14.45 -6.92
N GLY A 71 -12.80 -14.21 -7.77
CA GLY A 71 -12.64 -14.32 -9.22
C GLY A 71 -11.52 -13.42 -9.77
N GLY A 72 -10.72 -13.99 -10.67
CA GLY A 72 -9.59 -13.30 -11.31
C GLY A 72 -8.36 -13.13 -10.41
N VAL A 73 -8.28 -13.89 -9.31
CA VAL A 73 -7.06 -14.11 -8.53
C VAL A 73 -6.42 -15.42 -8.97
N GLU A 74 -5.17 -15.36 -9.40
CA GLU A 74 -4.40 -16.54 -9.78
C GLU A 74 -3.34 -16.83 -8.72
N ARG A 75 -3.22 -18.08 -8.29
CA ARG A 75 -2.11 -18.50 -7.42
C ARG A 75 -0.87 -18.73 -8.28
N THR A 76 0.20 -18.00 -7.96
CA THR A 76 1.47 -18.03 -8.68
C THR A 76 2.60 -18.71 -7.92
N GLY A 77 2.35 -19.13 -6.67
CA GLY A 77 3.25 -19.92 -5.84
C GLY A 77 2.63 -20.29 -4.50
N ASP A 78 3.43 -20.86 -3.59
CA ASP A 78 2.95 -21.35 -2.30
C ASP A 78 2.23 -20.27 -1.47
N ARG A 79 2.78 -19.06 -1.46
CA ARG A 79 2.25 -17.88 -0.75
C ARG A 79 2.09 -16.67 -1.68
N SER A 80 2.01 -16.91 -2.99
CA SER A 80 2.02 -15.85 -3.99
C SER A 80 0.77 -15.93 -4.84
N ILE A 81 0.13 -14.77 -5.04
CA ILE A 81 -1.02 -14.60 -5.92
C ILE A 81 -0.78 -13.43 -6.87
N SER A 82 -1.49 -13.41 -7.98
CA SER A 82 -1.48 -12.32 -8.96
C SER A 82 -2.91 -11.94 -9.34
N LEU A 83 -3.15 -10.64 -9.54
CA LEU A 83 -4.39 -10.09 -10.07
C LEU A 83 -4.05 -9.13 -11.20
N ALA A 84 -4.88 -9.09 -12.24
CA ALA A 84 -4.75 -8.09 -13.31
C ALA A 84 -6.11 -7.50 -13.71
N ASP A 85 -6.12 -6.21 -14.07
CA ASP A 85 -7.29 -5.48 -14.57
C ASP A 85 -6.86 -4.32 -15.48
N ASP A 86 -7.63 -4.00 -16.51
CA ASP A 86 -7.47 -2.79 -17.31
C ASP A 86 -7.89 -1.52 -16.54
N HIS A 87 -8.67 -1.69 -15.47
CA HIS A 87 -9.12 -0.63 -14.59
C HIS A 87 -8.45 -0.73 -13.21
N PRO A 88 -7.46 0.14 -12.91
CA PRO A 88 -6.71 0.11 -11.64
C PRO A 88 -7.60 0.19 -10.38
N LEU A 89 -8.73 0.89 -10.45
CA LEU A 89 -9.67 0.98 -9.33
C LEU A 89 -10.41 -0.35 -9.09
N ALA A 90 -10.75 -1.08 -10.15
CA ALA A 90 -11.37 -2.40 -10.03
C ALA A 90 -10.34 -3.42 -9.49
N LEU A 91 -9.09 -3.35 -9.95
CA LEU A 91 -7.98 -4.11 -9.38
C LEU A 91 -7.81 -3.85 -7.88
N TYR A 92 -7.78 -2.58 -7.47
CA TYR A 92 -7.64 -2.19 -6.06
C TYR A 92 -8.80 -2.70 -5.19
N ARG A 93 -10.04 -2.62 -5.69
CA ARG A 93 -11.22 -3.16 -4.98
C ARG A 93 -11.12 -4.68 -4.82
N ARG A 94 -10.67 -5.42 -5.84
CA ARG A 94 -10.43 -6.87 -5.76
C ARG A 94 -9.32 -7.19 -4.75
N PHE A 95 -8.24 -6.42 -4.73
CA PHE A 95 -7.20 -6.55 -3.72
C PHE A 95 -7.75 -6.35 -2.30
N VAL A 96 -8.57 -5.32 -2.06
CA VAL A 96 -9.23 -5.11 -0.75
C VAL A 96 -10.12 -6.30 -0.38
N ALA A 97 -10.88 -6.87 -1.32
CA ALA A 97 -11.68 -8.06 -1.08
C ALA A 97 -10.82 -9.26 -0.67
N VAL A 98 -9.69 -9.49 -1.35
CA VAL A 98 -8.70 -10.52 -0.99
C VAL A 98 -8.20 -10.32 0.44
N ILE A 99 -7.80 -9.10 0.81
CA ILE A 99 -7.33 -8.80 2.18
C ILE A 99 -8.45 -9.02 3.20
N ALA A 100 -9.69 -8.64 2.87
CA ALA A 100 -10.82 -8.82 3.78
C ALA A 100 -11.10 -10.30 4.08
N ILE A 101 -11.11 -11.17 3.07
CA ILE A 101 -11.39 -12.60 3.30
C ILE A 101 -10.22 -13.30 3.99
N THR A 102 -8.99 -13.02 3.59
CA THR A 102 -7.79 -13.68 4.14
C THR A 102 -7.51 -13.30 5.58
N ARG A 103 -8.03 -12.16 6.06
CA ARG A 103 -7.96 -11.76 7.48
C ARG A 103 -8.72 -12.70 8.40
N ALA A 104 -9.80 -13.33 7.96
CA ALA A 104 -10.56 -14.27 8.79
C ALA A 104 -9.67 -15.43 9.28
N LEU A 105 -8.71 -15.89 8.46
CA LEU A 105 -7.73 -16.91 8.84
C LEU A 105 -6.72 -16.43 9.88
N GLY A 106 -6.44 -15.13 9.93
CA GLY A 106 -5.49 -14.54 10.88
C GLY A 106 -6.09 -14.22 12.25
N GLU A 107 -7.41 -14.31 12.40
CA GLU A 107 -8.11 -14.08 13.67
C GLU A 107 -8.31 -15.37 14.47
N GLU A 108 -8.17 -16.54 13.82
CA GLU A 108 -8.28 -17.87 14.45
C GLU A 108 -6.92 -18.49 14.84
N ALA A 109 -5.80 -17.85 14.50
CA ALA A 109 -4.43 -18.30 14.76
C ALA A 109 -3.75 -17.48 15.87
#